data_AF-A0A8T5RR56-F1
#
_entry.id   AF-A0A8T5RR56-F1
#
_cell.length_a   1.000
_cell.length_b   1.000
_cell.length_c   1.000
_cell.angle_alpha   90.00
_cell.angle_beta   90.00
_cell.angle_gamma   90.00
#
_symmetry.space_group_name_H-M   'P 1'
#
loop_
_entity.id
_entity.type
_entity.pdbx_description
1 polymer ?
#
loop_
_entity_poly.entity_id
_entity_poly.type
_entity_poly.pdbx_seq_one_letter_code
_entity_poly.pdbx_strand_id
1 'polypeptide(L)'
;MELVDILHGSFSLLYVIISFSLGLIILFKYFKFKNRLYVLVGLTWIFLSFPWLPDSISFLLNVFVQTSLASEWYFIIGNIFIPIALISWIIAYTDMINRDKQKLTVSIILIFSLVFEIIFFTLFFMDVDLIGLIDPLRPFSADLGALLIVFLLITMLIMLITGVKFSLKSIQSEDKEIRLKGKLLRVAFIAFTIAALLEKTARSIMLGVVFQDPT
;
A
#
# COMPACT_ATOMS: atom_id res chain seq x y z
N MET A 1 -23.40 0.99 11.44
CA MET A 1 -22.02 0.46 11.55
C MET A 1 -22.05 -0.72 12.52
N GLU A 2 -21.61 -1.87 12.03
CA GLU A 2 -21.39 -3.08 12.83
C GLU A 2 -20.03 -3.02 13.55
N LEU A 3 -19.77 -3.95 14.47
CA LEU A 3 -18.48 -4.02 15.18
C LEU A 3 -17.30 -4.21 14.20
N VAL A 4 -17.48 -5.04 13.17
CA VAL A 4 -16.47 -5.33 12.14
C VAL A 4 -16.07 -4.05 11.39
N ASP A 5 -17.05 -3.19 11.12
CA ASP A 5 -16.87 -1.91 10.43
C ASP A 5 -16.01 -0.95 11.24
N ILE A 6 -16.31 -0.85 12.54
CA ILE A 6 -15.57 0.00 13.48
C ILE A 6 -14.13 -0.49 13.60
N LEU A 7 -13.93 -1.81 13.72
CA LEU A 7 -12.59 -2.40 13.78
C LEU A 7 -11.80 -2.16 12.50
N HIS A 8 -12.42 -2.39 11.34
CA HIS A 8 -11.76 -2.17 10.05
C HIS A 8 -11.37 -0.70 9.87
N GLY A 9 -12.32 0.23 10.00
CA GLY A 9 -12.06 1.65 9.83
C GLY A 9 -11.03 2.19 10.83
N SER A 10 -11.10 1.78 12.10
CA SER A 10 -10.14 2.21 13.12
C SER A 10 -8.73 1.64 12.92
N PHE A 11 -8.59 0.38 12.48
CA PHE A 11 -7.28 -0.20 12.16
C PHE A 11 -6.67 0.39 10.88
N SER A 12 -7.47 0.66 9.85
CA SER A 12 -7.01 1.39 8.66
C SER A 12 -6.52 2.79 9.04
N LEU A 13 -7.28 3.53 9.86
CA LEU A 13 -6.91 4.85 10.34
C LEU A 13 -5.61 4.82 11.16
N LEU A 14 -5.50 3.88 12.10
CA LEU A 14 -4.30 3.70 12.92
C LEU A 14 -3.09 3.41 12.05
N TYR A 15 -3.23 2.51 11.06
CA TYR A 15 -2.16 2.17 10.13
C TYR A 15 -1.70 3.37 9.31
N VAL A 16 -2.63 4.17 8.78
CA VAL A 16 -2.32 5.39 8.02
C VAL A 16 -1.59 6.42 8.90
N ILE A 17 -2.06 6.67 10.12
CA ILE A 17 -1.43 7.62 11.06
C ILE A 17 0.01 7.18 11.38
N ILE A 18 0.21 5.89 11.69
CA ILE A 18 1.54 5.35 11.99
C ILE A 18 2.45 5.48 10.76
N SER A 19 1.97 5.08 9.58
CA SER A 19 2.75 5.09 8.34
C SER A 19 3.15 6.50 7.92
N PHE A 20 2.22 7.46 8.01
CA PHE A 20 2.50 8.87 7.75
C PHE A 20 3.51 9.44 8.75
N SER A 21 3.31 9.18 10.05
CA SER A 21 4.21 9.66 11.10
C SER A 21 5.63 9.11 10.90
N LEU A 22 5.77 7.79 10.67
CA LEU A 22 7.06 7.15 10.42
C LEU A 22 7.71 7.66 9.13
N GLY A 23 6.94 7.75 8.05
CA GLY A 23 7.42 8.25 6.77
C GLY A 23 7.91 9.70 6.85
N LEU A 24 7.19 10.57 7.56
CA LEU A 24 7.61 11.94 7.84
C LEU A 24 8.86 11.99 8.72
N ILE A 25 8.94 11.22 9.80
CA ILE A 25 10.14 11.13 10.66
C ILE A 25 11.36 10.72 9.83
N ILE A 26 11.22 9.74 8.94
CA ILE A 26 12.29 9.30 8.04
C ILE A 26 12.64 10.42 7.06
N LEU A 27 11.65 11.07 6.45
CA LEU A 27 11.87 12.16 5.51
C LEU A 27 12.61 13.33 6.17
N PHE A 28 12.24 13.72 7.39
CA PHE A 28 12.92 14.80 8.12
C PHE A 28 14.39 14.49 8.46
N LYS A 29 14.79 13.21 8.55
CA LYS A 29 16.21 12.83 8.69
C LYS A 29 17.06 13.28 7.50
N TYR A 30 16.46 13.51 6.32
CA TYR A 30 17.15 14.10 5.19
C TYR A 30 17.79 15.45 5.53
N PHE A 31 17.13 16.31 6.30
CA PHE A 31 17.68 17.63 6.61
C PHE A 31 18.95 17.55 7.47
N LYS A 32 19.07 16.51 8.30
CA LYS A 32 20.25 16.24 9.13
C LYS A 32 21.38 15.55 8.35
N PHE A 33 21.06 14.51 7.59
CA PHE A 33 22.08 13.63 6.98
C PHE A 33 22.34 13.90 5.49
N LYS A 34 21.50 14.73 4.84
CA LYS A 34 21.56 15.05 3.40
C LYS A 34 21.64 13.85 2.46
N ASN A 35 21.15 12.70 2.92
CA ASN A 35 21.13 11.47 2.14
C ASN A 35 19.74 11.26 1.54
N ARG A 36 19.66 11.26 0.20
CA ARG A 36 18.42 11.08 -0.56
C ARG A 36 17.66 9.80 -0.23
N LEU A 37 18.33 8.77 0.30
CA LEU A 37 17.69 7.53 0.72
C LEU A 37 16.58 7.76 1.76
N TYR A 38 16.78 8.73 2.66
CA TYR A 38 15.76 9.10 3.64
C TYR A 38 14.49 9.66 2.99
N VAL A 39 14.63 10.43 1.91
CA VAL A 39 13.48 10.94 1.16
C VAL A 39 12.76 9.78 0.47
N LEU A 40 13.50 8.93 -0.25
CA LEU A 40 12.91 7.82 -1.01
C LEU A 40 12.18 6.82 -0.10
N VAL A 41 12.78 6.45 1.03
CA VAL A 41 12.17 5.50 1.99
C VAL A 41 11.01 6.15 2.74
N GLY A 42 11.12 7.45 3.09
CA GLY A 42 10.03 8.20 3.72
C GLY A 42 8.80 8.30 2.80
N LEU A 43 9.01 8.69 1.54
CA LEU A 43 7.95 8.74 0.52
C LEU A 43 7.34 7.37 0.25
N THR A 44 8.16 6.33 0.18
CA THR A 44 7.65 4.95 0.06
C THR A 44 6.69 4.63 1.19
N TRP A 45 7.07 4.90 2.44
CA TRP A 45 6.23 4.60 3.60
C TRP A 45 4.91 5.38 3.62
N ILE A 46 4.94 6.65 3.21
CA ILE A 46 3.74 7.50 3.10
C ILE A 46 2.84 6.95 1.99
N PHE A 47 3.36 6.77 0.78
CA PHE A 47 2.55 6.39 -0.37
C PHE A 47 2.10 4.93 -0.34
N LEU A 48 2.83 4.05 0.33
CA LEU A 48 2.41 2.67 0.51
C LEU A 48 1.15 2.54 1.38
N SER A 49 0.83 3.52 2.22
CA SER A 49 -0.40 3.48 3.03
C SER A 49 -1.64 4.04 2.31
N PHE A 50 -1.50 4.56 1.09
CA PHE A 50 -2.63 5.12 0.35
C PHE A 50 -3.77 4.13 0.05
N PRO A 51 -3.55 2.82 -0.17
CA PRO A 51 -4.65 1.87 -0.33
C PRO A 51 -5.63 1.85 0.85
N TRP A 52 -5.19 2.20 2.06
CA TRP A 52 -6.02 2.23 3.29
C TRP A 52 -6.49 3.64 3.66
N LEU A 53 -6.00 4.68 2.96
CA LEU A 53 -6.38 6.07 3.22
C LEU A 53 -7.86 6.34 2.91
N PRO A 54 -8.46 5.84 1.79
CA PRO A 54 -9.88 5.97 1.54
C PRO A 54 -10.78 5.37 2.63
N ASP A 55 -10.42 4.20 3.16
CA ASP A 55 -11.15 3.56 4.26
C ASP A 55 -11.12 4.44 5.51
N SER A 56 -9.94 4.99 5.82
CA SER A 56 -9.73 5.88 6.96
C SER A 56 -10.54 7.17 6.85
N ILE A 57 -10.54 7.80 5.66
CA ILE A 57 -11.33 9.01 5.39
C ILE A 57 -12.82 8.70 5.46
N SER A 58 -13.27 7.63 4.81
CA SER A 58 -14.68 7.22 4.78
C SER A 58 -15.18 6.88 6.18
N PHE A 59 -14.38 6.20 6.99
CA PHE A 59 -14.69 5.92 8.39
C PHE A 59 -14.88 7.21 9.21
N LEU A 60 -13.96 8.18 9.08
CA LEU A 60 -14.10 9.47 9.76
C LEU A 60 -15.33 10.26 9.29
N LEU A 61 -15.58 10.31 7.98
CA LEU A 61 -16.78 10.95 7.43
C LEU A 61 -18.06 10.29 7.94
N ASN A 62 -18.09 8.97 8.06
CA ASN A 62 -19.27 8.27 8.55
C ASN A 62 -19.52 8.55 10.03
N VAL A 63 -18.45 8.48 10.86
CA VAL A 63 -18.54 8.75 12.30
C VAL A 63 -18.98 10.19 12.59
N PHE A 64 -18.43 11.18 11.90
CA PHE A 64 -18.64 12.59 12.23
C PHE A 64 -19.71 13.29 11.41
N VAL A 65 -19.89 12.88 10.15
CA VAL A 65 -20.73 13.58 9.16
C VAL A 65 -21.89 12.69 8.67
N GLN A 66 -21.90 11.40 9.01
CA GLN A 66 -22.90 10.42 8.53
C GLN A 66 -22.96 10.34 6.99
N THR A 67 -21.82 10.54 6.34
CA THR A 67 -21.65 10.41 4.88
C THR A 67 -20.46 9.50 4.57
N SER A 68 -20.36 9.07 3.32
CA SER A 68 -19.21 8.30 2.84
C SER A 68 -18.50 9.04 1.71
N LEU A 69 -17.23 8.67 1.52
CA LEU A 69 -16.45 9.18 0.40
C LEU A 69 -17.09 8.71 -0.91
N ALA A 70 -17.24 9.63 -1.87
CA ALA A 70 -17.74 9.26 -3.19
C ALA A 70 -16.77 8.26 -3.86
N SER A 71 -17.31 7.31 -4.63
CA SER A 71 -16.56 6.20 -5.22
C SER A 71 -15.36 6.68 -6.04
N GLU A 72 -15.52 7.77 -6.78
CA GLU A 72 -14.47 8.37 -7.60
C GLU A 72 -13.26 8.79 -6.75
N TRP A 73 -13.53 9.51 -5.65
CA TRP A 73 -12.49 9.95 -4.73
C TRP A 73 -11.86 8.78 -3.99
N TYR A 74 -12.67 7.80 -3.63
CA TYR A 74 -12.19 6.59 -2.97
C TYR A 74 -11.13 5.88 -3.82
N PHE A 75 -11.43 5.62 -5.10
CA PHE A 75 -10.50 4.92 -5.97
C PHE A 75 -9.28 5.75 -6.37
N ILE A 76 -9.44 7.06 -6.64
CA ILE A 76 -8.31 7.94 -6.95
C ILE A 76 -7.34 7.98 -5.78
N ILE A 77 -7.83 8.29 -4.58
CA ILE A 77 -6.98 8.40 -3.38
C ILE A 77 -6.31 7.06 -3.09
N GLY A 78 -7.04 5.94 -3.23
CA GLY A 78 -6.50 4.62 -2.94
C GLY A 78 -5.33 4.19 -3.83
N ASN A 79 -5.29 4.65 -5.08
CA ASN A 79 -4.47 4.01 -6.12
C ASN A 79 -3.44 4.91 -6.80
N ILE A 80 -3.70 6.23 -6.91
CA ILE A 80 -2.87 7.12 -7.74
C ILE A 80 -1.40 7.23 -7.26
N PHE A 81 -1.14 7.03 -5.96
CA PHE A 81 0.21 7.15 -5.40
C PHE A 81 0.99 5.83 -5.32
N ILE A 82 0.36 4.69 -5.65
CA ILE A 82 1.00 3.38 -5.62
C ILE A 82 2.21 3.30 -6.58
N PRO A 83 2.10 3.77 -7.84
CA PRO A 83 3.26 3.87 -8.74
C PRO A 83 4.44 4.65 -8.15
N ILE A 84 4.15 5.76 -7.48
CA ILE A 84 5.16 6.63 -6.88
C ILE A 84 5.83 5.94 -5.70
N ALA A 85 5.06 5.22 -4.88
CA ALA A 85 5.58 4.39 -3.79
C ALA A 85 6.56 3.33 -4.33
N LEU A 86 6.15 2.59 -5.37
CA LEU A 86 6.94 1.50 -5.95
C LEU A 86 8.22 2.02 -6.61
N ILE A 87 8.13 3.11 -7.39
CA ILE A 87 9.31 3.71 -8.03
C ILE A 87 10.29 4.21 -6.95
N SER A 88 9.80 4.94 -5.94
CA SER A 88 10.63 5.45 -4.84
C SER A 88 11.34 4.31 -4.11
N TRP A 89 10.61 3.23 -3.84
CA TRP A 89 11.14 2.04 -3.20
C TRP A 89 12.24 1.37 -4.04
N ILE A 90 12.01 1.19 -5.33
CA ILE A 90 12.96 0.52 -6.21
C ILE A 90 14.23 1.36 -6.41
N ILE A 91 14.11 2.68 -6.47
CA ILE A 91 15.28 3.57 -6.45
C ILE A 91 16.05 3.40 -5.13
N ALA A 92 15.38 3.41 -3.97
CA ALA A 92 16.03 3.20 -2.68
C ALA A 92 16.72 1.82 -2.58
N TYR A 93 16.02 0.76 -3.01
CA TYR A 93 16.52 -0.60 -3.03
C TYR A 93 17.77 -0.74 -3.91
N THR A 94 17.71 -0.24 -5.15
CA THR A 94 18.83 -0.31 -6.09
C THR A 94 20.00 0.55 -5.66
N ASP A 95 19.77 1.69 -5.01
CA ASP A 95 20.81 2.53 -4.41
C ASP A 95 21.65 1.77 -3.38
N MET A 96 21.05 0.87 -2.61
CA MET A 96 21.73 0.17 -1.52
C MET A 96 22.34 -1.18 -1.93
N ILE A 97 21.75 -1.86 -2.91
CA ILE A 97 22.15 -3.25 -3.22
C ILE A 97 22.79 -3.38 -4.60
N ASN A 98 22.17 -2.82 -5.65
CA ASN A 98 22.53 -3.10 -7.04
C ASN A 98 22.52 -1.81 -7.86
N ARG A 99 23.46 -0.91 -7.55
CA ARG A 99 23.56 0.41 -8.18
C ARG A 99 23.74 0.31 -9.69
N ASP A 100 24.52 -0.65 -10.16
CA ASP A 100 24.84 -0.83 -11.59
C ASP A 100 23.61 -1.16 -12.44
N LYS A 101 22.64 -1.88 -11.86
CA LYS A 101 21.38 -2.29 -12.53
C LYS A 101 20.23 -1.31 -12.28
N GLN A 102 20.48 -0.19 -11.59
CA GLN A 102 19.45 0.77 -11.21
C GLN A 102 18.66 1.27 -12.41
N LYS A 103 19.34 1.78 -13.45
CA LYS A 103 18.68 2.36 -14.63
C LYS A 103 17.71 1.37 -15.26
N LEU A 104 18.18 0.16 -15.54
CA LEU A 104 17.35 -0.90 -16.12
C LEU A 104 16.15 -1.26 -15.21
N THR A 105 16.40 -1.46 -13.91
CA THR A 105 15.35 -1.88 -12.97
C THR A 105 14.29 -0.80 -12.79
N VAL A 106 14.71 0.46 -12.64
CA VAL A 106 13.80 1.61 -12.50
C VAL A 106 13.04 1.85 -13.80
N SER A 107 13.67 1.71 -14.98
CA SER A 107 12.98 1.84 -16.26
C SER A 107 11.88 0.78 -16.45
N ILE A 108 12.13 -0.48 -16.09
CA ILE A 108 11.11 -1.54 -16.15
C ILE A 108 9.94 -1.21 -15.22
N ILE A 109 10.22 -0.77 -14.00
CA ILE A 109 9.18 -0.40 -13.02
C ILE A 109 8.42 0.84 -13.46
N LEU A 110 9.09 1.82 -14.08
CA LEU A 110 8.45 3.00 -14.63
C LEU A 110 7.47 2.64 -15.76
N ILE A 111 7.86 1.73 -16.67
CA ILE A 111 6.97 1.24 -17.73
C ILE A 111 5.77 0.49 -17.11
N PHE A 112 6.02 -0.40 -16.16
CA PHE A 112 4.96 -1.11 -15.43
C PHE A 112 3.97 -0.15 -14.76
N SER A 113 4.48 0.85 -14.05
CA SER A 113 3.71 1.92 -13.40
C SER A 113 2.89 2.73 -14.41
N LEU A 114 3.49 3.12 -15.54
CA LEU A 114 2.80 3.89 -16.57
C LEU A 114 1.67 3.09 -17.22
N VAL A 115 1.90 1.80 -17.50
CA VAL A 115 0.86 0.90 -18.01
C VAL A 115 -0.29 0.78 -17.02
N PHE A 116 0.00 0.63 -15.73
CA PHE A 116 -1.01 0.63 -14.67
C PHE A 116 -1.82 1.93 -14.67
N GLU A 117 -1.17 3.10 -14.68
CA GLU A 117 -1.88 4.38 -14.66
C GLU A 117 -2.77 4.58 -15.88
N ILE A 118 -2.28 4.23 -17.08
CA ILE A 118 -3.07 4.31 -18.32
C ILE A 118 -4.31 3.41 -18.20
N ILE A 119 -4.16 2.17 -17.74
CA ILE A 119 -5.28 1.24 -17.57
C ILE A 119 -6.24 1.79 -16.50
N PHE A 120 -5.73 2.20 -15.34
CA PHE A 120 -6.53 2.74 -14.25
C PHE A 120 -7.39 3.93 -14.69
N PHE A 121 -6.77 4.94 -15.33
CA PHE A 121 -7.51 6.12 -15.79
C PHE A 121 -8.44 5.81 -16.97
N THR A 122 -8.09 4.87 -17.84
CA THR A 122 -9.00 4.42 -18.91
C THR A 122 -10.27 3.82 -18.30
N LEU A 123 -10.13 2.91 -17.34
CA LEU A 123 -11.28 2.34 -16.62
C LEU A 123 -12.05 3.42 -15.87
N PHE A 124 -11.35 4.33 -15.18
CA PHE A 124 -11.95 5.41 -14.41
C PHE A 124 -12.87 6.31 -15.26
N PHE A 125 -12.43 6.69 -16.46
CA PHE A 125 -13.21 7.56 -17.35
C PHE A 125 -14.28 6.82 -18.16
N MET A 126 -14.17 5.49 -18.30
CA MET A 126 -15.19 4.67 -18.94
C MET A 126 -16.36 4.40 -18.00
N ASP A 127 -16.05 3.79 -16.85
CA ASP A 127 -17.01 3.44 -15.80
C ASP A 127 -16.23 3.05 -14.54
N VAL A 128 -16.43 3.79 -13.46
CA VAL A 128 -15.73 3.61 -12.18
C VAL A 128 -16.01 2.23 -11.58
N ASP A 129 -17.16 1.63 -11.88
CA ASP A 129 -17.53 0.30 -11.38
C ASP A 129 -16.62 -0.81 -11.94
N LEU A 130 -15.93 -0.57 -13.06
CA LEU A 130 -14.92 -1.49 -13.61
C LEU A 130 -13.65 -1.53 -12.75
N ILE A 131 -13.38 -0.49 -11.97
CA ILE A 131 -12.27 -0.43 -11.01
C ILE A 131 -12.62 -1.19 -9.74
N GLY A 132 -13.88 -1.12 -9.33
CA GLY A 132 -14.41 -1.80 -8.17
C GLY A 132 -15.75 -1.24 -7.74
N LEU A 133 -16.40 -1.93 -6.81
CA LEU A 133 -17.70 -1.55 -6.26
C LEU A 133 -17.57 -1.22 -4.78
N ILE A 134 -18.20 -0.14 -4.34
CA ILE A 134 -18.38 0.14 -2.91
C ILE A 134 -19.67 -0.54 -2.48
N ASP A 135 -19.58 -1.40 -1.46
CA ASP A 135 -20.75 -2.08 -0.90
C ASP A 135 -21.68 -1.03 -0.24
N PRO A 136 -22.95 -0.92 -0.67
CA PRO A 136 -23.91 0.00 -0.06
C PRO A 136 -24.13 -0.25 1.44
N LEU A 137 -23.97 -1.50 1.89
CA LEU A 137 -24.12 -1.91 3.28
C LEU A 137 -22.86 -1.62 4.10
N ARG A 138 -21.70 -1.50 3.44
CA ARG A 138 -20.39 -1.26 4.08
C ARG A 138 -19.61 -0.16 3.33
N PRO A 139 -20.03 1.11 3.49
CA PRO A 139 -19.64 2.20 2.60
C PRO A 139 -18.25 2.80 2.89
N PHE A 140 -17.35 2.04 3.51
CA PHE A 140 -15.93 2.33 3.71
C PHE A 140 -15.07 1.12 3.31
N SER A 141 -15.60 0.22 2.47
CA SER A 141 -14.85 -0.93 1.96
C SER A 141 -15.21 -1.23 0.51
N ALA A 142 -14.25 -1.11 -0.40
CA ALA A 142 -14.48 -1.40 -1.82
C ALA A 142 -14.00 -2.79 -2.23
N ASP A 143 -14.81 -3.49 -3.01
CA ASP A 143 -14.42 -4.70 -3.73
C ASP A 143 -13.72 -4.29 -5.02
N LEU A 144 -12.41 -4.47 -5.06
CA LEU A 144 -11.59 -4.10 -6.21
C LEU A 144 -11.82 -5.07 -7.37
N GLY A 145 -11.88 -4.52 -8.58
CA GLY A 145 -11.91 -5.29 -9.82
C GLY A 145 -10.65 -6.15 -9.98
N ALA A 146 -10.80 -7.26 -10.70
CA ALA A 146 -9.74 -8.27 -10.86
C ALA A 146 -8.42 -7.68 -11.39
N LEU A 147 -8.49 -6.72 -12.31
CA LEU A 147 -7.30 -6.06 -12.87
C LEU A 147 -6.50 -5.34 -11.79
N LEU A 148 -7.15 -4.50 -10.97
CA LEU A 148 -6.48 -3.80 -9.87
C LEU A 148 -5.90 -4.77 -8.86
N ILE A 149 -6.65 -5.83 -8.50
CA ILE A 149 -6.15 -6.87 -7.59
C ILE A 149 -4.84 -7.46 -8.11
N VAL A 150 -4.78 -7.85 -9.39
CA VAL A 150 -3.56 -8.39 -10.01
C VAL A 150 -2.40 -7.39 -9.93
N PHE A 151 -2.64 -6.11 -10.23
CA PHE A 151 -1.61 -5.07 -10.14
C PHE A 151 -1.10 -4.86 -8.71
N LEU A 152 -2.00 -4.83 -7.72
CA LEU A 152 -1.64 -4.71 -6.31
C LEU A 152 -0.85 -5.91 -5.83
N LEU A 153 -1.24 -7.13 -6.22
CA LEU A 153 -0.52 -8.36 -5.88
C LEU A 153 0.90 -8.37 -6.47
N ILE A 154 1.06 -7.97 -7.74
CA ILE A 154 2.38 -7.84 -8.36
C ILE A 154 3.22 -6.79 -7.61
N THR A 155 2.65 -5.63 -7.30
CA THR A 155 3.32 -4.57 -6.56
C THR A 155 3.78 -5.06 -5.18
N MET A 156 2.88 -5.72 -4.43
CA MET A 156 3.18 -6.31 -3.14
C MET A 156 4.28 -7.37 -3.24
N LEU A 157 4.25 -8.23 -4.27
CA LEU A 157 5.27 -9.26 -4.48
C LEU A 157 6.64 -8.63 -4.76
N ILE A 158 6.70 -7.60 -5.60
CA ILE A 158 7.93 -6.84 -5.85
C ILE A 158 8.45 -6.23 -4.55
N MET A 159 7.59 -5.56 -3.78
CA MET A 159 7.93 -4.96 -2.49
C MET A 159 8.44 -6.01 -1.49
N LEU A 160 7.78 -7.16 -1.38
CA LEU A 160 8.19 -8.25 -0.49
C LEU A 160 9.54 -8.83 -0.89
N ILE A 161 9.72 -9.20 -2.16
CA ILE A 161 10.98 -9.83 -2.63
C ILE A 161 12.16 -8.88 -2.43
N THR A 162 12.00 -7.62 -2.82
CA THR A 162 13.06 -6.61 -2.71
C THR A 162 13.28 -6.18 -1.25
N GLY A 163 12.21 -6.06 -0.46
CA GLY A 163 12.23 -5.80 0.98
C GLY A 163 12.94 -6.89 1.78
N VAL A 164 12.64 -8.15 1.51
CA VAL A 164 13.33 -9.28 2.14
C VAL A 164 14.80 -9.28 1.74
N LYS A 165 15.14 -9.13 0.45
CA LYS A 165 16.55 -9.03 0.01
C LYS A 165 17.30 -7.89 0.70
N PHE A 166 16.66 -6.73 0.82
CA PHE A 166 17.22 -5.59 1.53
C PHE A 166 17.47 -5.90 3.00
N SER A 167 16.44 -6.43 3.69
CA SER A 167 16.54 -6.80 5.10
C SER A 167 17.66 -7.82 5.37
N LEU A 168 17.83 -8.81 4.48
CA LEU A 168 18.90 -9.81 4.57
C LEU A 168 20.28 -9.15 4.46
N LYS A 169 20.46 -8.20 3.54
CA LYS A 169 21.72 -7.47 3.42
C LYS A 169 21.99 -6.60 4.64
N SER A 170 20.96 -5.95 5.20
CA SER A 170 21.10 -5.18 6.45
C SER A 170 21.47 -6.06 7.65
N ILE A 171 20.95 -7.29 7.74
CA ILE A 171 21.30 -8.25 8.80
C ILE A 171 22.78 -8.65 8.74
N GLN A 172 23.39 -8.66 7.55
CA GLN A 172 24.81 -8.98 7.36
C GLN A 172 25.75 -7.81 7.67
N SER A 173 25.23 -6.64 8.05
CA SER A 173 26.04 -5.47 8.42
C SER A 173 26.83 -5.71 9.71
N GLU A 174 28.08 -5.24 9.75
CA GLU A 174 28.93 -5.27 10.95
C GLU A 174 28.31 -4.44 12.08
N ASP A 175 27.75 -3.28 11.73
CA ASP A 175 27.02 -2.40 12.62
C ASP A 175 25.83 -3.12 13.28
N LYS A 176 25.83 -3.18 14.62
CA LYS A 176 24.80 -3.84 15.43
C LYS A 176 23.42 -3.19 15.27
N GLU A 177 23.36 -1.87 15.14
CA GLU A 177 22.12 -1.12 14.98
C GLU A 177 21.48 -1.40 13.61
N ILE A 178 22.26 -1.37 12.54
CA ILE A 178 21.79 -1.69 11.18
C ILE A 178 21.28 -3.14 11.11
N ARG A 179 22.00 -4.07 11.74
CA ARG A 179 21.61 -5.48 11.79
C ARG A 179 20.31 -5.71 12.56
N LEU A 180 20.07 -5.00 13.66
CA LEU A 180 18.80 -5.08 14.39
C LEU A 180 17.64 -4.54 13.55
N LYS A 181 17.84 -3.38 12.90
CA LYS A 181 16.85 -2.81 11.96
C LYS A 181 16.52 -3.77 10.82
N GLY A 182 17.52 -4.46 10.28
CA GLY A 182 17.34 -5.48 9.25
C GLY A 182 16.43 -6.63 9.71
N LYS A 183 16.60 -7.13 10.96
CA LYS A 183 15.73 -8.18 11.51
C LYS A 183 14.27 -7.72 11.63
N LEU A 184 14.06 -6.53 12.19
CA LEU A 184 12.71 -5.94 12.34
C LEU A 184 12.06 -5.72 10.98
N LEU A 185 12.81 -5.20 10.01
CA LEU A 185 12.30 -4.93 8.68
C LEU A 185 11.89 -6.20 7.93
N ARG A 186 12.65 -7.30 8.09
CA ARG A 186 12.27 -8.60 7.53
C ARG A 186 10.93 -9.08 8.05
N VAL A 187 10.73 -9.01 9.38
CA VAL A 187 9.48 -9.39 10.02
C VAL A 187 8.35 -8.48 9.55
N ALA A 188 8.59 -7.17 9.46
CA ALA A 188 7.61 -6.21 8.98
C ALA A 188 7.12 -6.50 7.56
N PHE A 189 8.02 -6.77 6.60
CA PHE A 189 7.62 -7.09 5.22
C PHE A 189 6.79 -8.38 5.13
N ILE A 190 7.18 -9.42 5.87
CA ILE A 190 6.45 -10.69 5.89
C ILE A 190 5.08 -10.50 6.53
N ALA A 191 5.03 -9.87 7.71
CA ALA A 191 3.79 -9.61 8.44
C ALA A 191 2.83 -8.73 7.63
N PHE A 192 3.34 -7.66 7.00
CA PHE A 192 2.57 -6.77 6.13
C PHE A 192 1.96 -7.54 4.95
N THR A 193 2.76 -8.37 4.27
CA THR A 193 2.25 -9.14 3.13
C THR A 193 1.17 -10.14 3.57
N ILE A 194 1.39 -10.86 4.68
CA ILE A 194 0.40 -11.79 5.23
C ILE A 194 -0.87 -11.03 5.60
N ALA A 195 -0.77 -9.90 6.29
CA ALA A 195 -1.92 -9.10 6.70
C ALA A 195 -2.73 -8.61 5.49
N ALA A 196 -2.07 -8.06 4.48
CA ALA A 196 -2.73 -7.58 3.27
C ALA A 196 -3.34 -8.72 2.42
N LEU A 197 -2.71 -9.90 2.37
CA LEU A 197 -3.31 -11.09 1.75
C LEU A 197 -4.52 -11.61 2.54
N LEU A 198 -4.42 -11.63 3.87
CA LEU A 198 -5.52 -12.01 4.75
C LEU A 198 -6.69 -11.06 4.63
N GLU A 199 -6.47 -9.75 4.54
CA GLU A 199 -7.53 -8.77 4.34
C GLU A 199 -8.37 -9.08 3.08
N LYS A 200 -7.70 -9.40 1.96
CA LYS A 200 -8.40 -9.73 0.70
C LYS A 200 -9.01 -11.13 0.69
N THR A 201 -8.30 -12.13 1.22
CA THR A 201 -8.80 -13.52 1.27
C THR A 201 -9.87 -13.73 2.32
N ALA A 202 -9.73 -13.15 3.52
CA ALA A 202 -10.75 -13.19 4.55
C ALA A 202 -12.03 -12.53 4.07
N ARG A 203 -11.96 -11.43 3.30
CA ARG A 203 -13.16 -10.86 2.67
C ARG A 203 -13.79 -11.82 1.67
N SER A 204 -13.01 -12.42 0.77
CA SER A 204 -13.52 -13.40 -0.20
C SER A 204 -14.13 -14.65 0.46
N ILE A 205 -13.53 -15.14 1.54
CA ILE A 205 -14.02 -16.30 2.31
C ILE A 205 -15.27 -15.90 3.12
N MET A 206 -15.27 -14.75 3.78
CA MET A 206 -16.44 -14.26 4.52
C MET A 206 -17.62 -14.00 3.58
N LEU A 207 -17.37 -13.44 2.39
CA LEU A 207 -18.42 -13.26 1.40
C LEU A 207 -18.89 -14.59 0.79
N GLY A 208 -17.98 -15.50 0.48
CA GLY A 208 -18.30 -16.81 -0.10
C GLY A 208 -18.91 -17.83 0.87
N VAL A 209 -18.70 -17.70 2.18
CA VAL A 209 -19.23 -18.60 3.22
C VAL A 209 -20.47 -18.06 3.91
N VAL A 210 -20.66 -16.73 3.95
CA VAL A 210 -21.83 -16.09 4.61
C VAL A 210 -22.94 -15.71 3.63
N PHE A 211 -22.64 -15.51 2.34
CA PHE A 211 -23.62 -15.08 1.32
C PHE A 211 -23.82 -16.06 0.15
N GLN A 212 -23.47 -17.34 0.32
CA GLN A 212 -24.18 -18.36 -0.46
C GLN A 212 -25.60 -18.43 0.09
N ASP A 213 -26.55 -17.91 -0.70
CA ASP A 213 -27.98 -17.81 -0.44
C ASP A 213 -28.53 -18.86 0.54
N PRO A 214 -29.13 -18.47 1.68
CA PRO A 214 -30.24 -19.25 2.20
C PRO A 214 -31.41 -19.03 1.24
N THR A 215 -31.66 -20.01 0.37
CA THR A 215 -32.90 -20.17 -0.40
C THR A 215 -34.15 -19.79 0.39
#